data_AF-A0A7C5AN37-F1
#
_entry.id   AF-A0A7C5AN37-F1
#
_cell.length_a   1.000
_cell.length_b   1.000
_cell.length_c   1.000
_cell.angle_alpha   90.00
_cell.angle_beta   90.00
_cell.angle_gamma   90.00
#
_symmetry.space_group_name_H-M   'P 1'
#
loop_
_entity.id
_entity.type
_entity.pdbx_description
1 polymer ?
#
loop_
_entity_poly.entity_id
_entity_poly.type
_entity_poly.pdbx_seq_one_letter_code
_entity_poly.pdbx_strand_id
1 'polypeptide(L)'
;MIRKRLPTLITGLGLIVALIVLRLILPAVLHGTAAQVAAFLTVFLAILLAFIFFGVFLTSLGLSGRVHRRVYRVVEGIIIAGILLGALGMFQPWLRFGYQRGFAVLFYSTLAFIVWSHITPRNG
;
A
#
# COMPACT_ATOMS: atom_id res chain seq x y z
N MET A 1 -2.44 -2.42 -25.63
CA MET A 1 -1.75 -2.31 -24.32
C MET A 1 -2.42 -3.12 -23.20
N ILE A 2 -3.76 -3.18 -23.13
CA ILE A 2 -4.52 -3.87 -22.06
C ILE A 2 -4.27 -5.40 -22.01
N ARG A 3 -4.19 -6.07 -23.17
CA ARG A 3 -4.02 -7.54 -23.26
C ARG A 3 -2.71 -8.07 -22.65
N LYS A 4 -1.64 -7.26 -22.59
CA LYS A 4 -0.36 -7.63 -21.96
C LYS A 4 -0.35 -7.47 -20.43
N ARG A 5 -1.28 -6.68 -19.86
CA ARG A 5 -1.36 -6.42 -18.40
C ARG A 5 -2.37 -7.32 -17.68
N LEU A 6 -3.29 -7.93 -18.43
CA LEU A 6 -4.26 -8.89 -17.92
C LEU A 6 -3.65 -10.07 -17.15
N PRO A 7 -2.59 -10.76 -17.62
CA PRO A 7 -1.98 -11.85 -16.86
C PRO A 7 -1.41 -11.38 -15.52
N THR A 8 -0.84 -10.17 -15.46
CA THR A 8 -0.30 -9.58 -14.22
C THR A 8 -1.39 -9.25 -13.20
N LEU A 9 -2.58 -8.85 -13.64
CA LEU A 9 -3.72 -8.63 -12.75
C LEU A 9 -4.29 -9.96 -12.23
N ILE A 10 -4.32 -11.00 -13.07
CA ILE A 10 -4.78 -12.33 -12.67
C ILE A 10 -3.82 -12.93 -11.64
N THR A 11 -2.51 -12.82 -11.84
CA THR A 11 -1.52 -13.29 -10.84
C THR A 11 -1.64 -12.50 -9.53
N GLY A 12 -1.83 -11.18 -9.61
CA GLY A 12 -2.08 -10.34 -8.44
C GLY A 12 -3.34 -10.75 -7.68
N LEU A 13 -4.45 -10.96 -8.37
CA LEU A 13 -5.71 -11.43 -7.78
C LEU A 13 -5.53 -12.81 -7.13
N GLY A 14 -4.86 -13.73 -7.81
CA GLY A 14 -4.56 -15.07 -7.28
C GLY A 14 -3.76 -15.01 -5.98
N LEU A 15 -2.74 -14.15 -5.91
CA LEU A 15 -1.95 -13.93 -4.69
C LEU A 15 -2.78 -13.34 -3.55
N ILE A 16 -3.63 -12.36 -3.84
CA ILE A 16 -4.51 -11.73 -2.83
C ILE A 16 -5.48 -12.77 -2.27
N VAL A 17 -6.12 -13.56 -3.13
CA VAL A 17 -7.03 -14.63 -2.71
C VAL A 17 -6.27 -15.68 -1.88
N ALA A 18 -5.08 -16.08 -2.32
CA ALA A 18 -4.25 -17.02 -1.58
C ALA A 18 -3.93 -16.50 -0.17
N LEU A 19 -3.57 -15.23 0.00
CA LEU A 19 -3.32 -14.62 1.31
C LEU A 19 -4.59 -14.54 2.18
N ILE A 20 -5.74 -14.26 1.60
CA ILE A 20 -7.03 -14.23 2.32
C ILE A 20 -7.41 -15.64 2.79
N VAL A 21 -7.22 -16.65 1.95
CA VAL A 21 -7.42 -18.06 2.32
C VAL A 21 -6.44 -18.47 3.41
N LEU A 22 -5.17 -18.08 3.28
CA LEU A 22 -4.13 -18.32 4.28
C LEU A 22 -4.52 -17.74 5.64
N ARG A 23 -5.06 -16.52 5.67
CA ARG A 23 -5.58 -15.88 6.89
C ARG A 23 -6.66 -16.71 7.59
N LEU A 24 -7.50 -17.45 6.86
CA LEU A 24 -8.55 -18.30 7.44
C LEU A 24 -7.98 -19.60 8.02
N ILE A 25 -6.92 -20.13 7.42
CA ILE A 25 -6.32 -21.42 7.78
C ILE A 25 -5.29 -21.28 8.92
N LEU A 26 -4.46 -20.23 8.91
CA LEU A 26 -3.38 -20.08 9.90
C LEU A 26 -3.83 -20.06 11.36
N PRO A 27 -4.97 -19.43 11.74
CA PRO A 27 -5.46 -19.47 13.12
C PRO A 27 -5.88 -20.86 13.59
N ALA A 28 -6.15 -21.79 12.67
CA ALA A 28 -6.47 -23.18 13.01
C ALA A 28 -5.22 -24.03 13.28
N VAL A 29 -4.05 -23.61 12.77
CA VAL A 29 -2.78 -24.35 12.88
C VAL A 29 -1.84 -23.72 13.91
N LEU A 30 -1.84 -22.39 14.03
CA LEU A 30 -1.01 -21.64 14.96
C LEU A 30 -1.80 -21.29 16.22
N HIS A 31 -1.13 -21.25 17.36
CA HIS A 31 -1.74 -20.88 18.65
C HIS A 31 -1.09 -19.60 19.23
N GLY A 32 -1.86 -18.89 20.05
CA GLY A 32 -1.38 -17.71 20.78
C GLY A 32 -1.05 -16.51 19.88
N THR A 33 0.06 -15.84 20.18
CA THR A 33 0.49 -14.59 19.51
C THR A 33 0.90 -14.80 18.06
N ALA A 34 1.43 -15.98 17.71
CA ALA A 34 1.81 -16.31 16.34
C ALA A 34 0.62 -16.25 15.37
N ALA A 35 -0.55 -16.74 15.79
CA ALA A 35 -1.78 -16.69 14.99
C ALA A 35 -2.24 -15.25 14.72
N GLN A 36 -2.13 -14.36 15.72
CA GLN A 36 -2.51 -12.96 15.60
C GLN A 36 -1.59 -12.21 14.64
N VAL A 37 -0.27 -12.42 14.75
CA VAL A 37 0.72 -11.81 13.85
C VAL A 37 0.53 -12.32 12.42
N ALA A 38 0.32 -13.62 12.25
CA ALA A 38 0.01 -14.21 10.95
C ALA A 38 -1.24 -13.63 10.30
N ALA A 39 -2.33 -13.50 11.06
CA ALA A 39 -3.58 -12.92 10.59
C ALA A 39 -3.41 -11.44 10.19
N PHE A 40 -2.63 -10.68 10.97
CA PHE A 40 -2.28 -9.31 10.62
C PHE A 40 -1.45 -9.23 9.33
N LEU A 41 -0.35 -9.99 9.23
CA LEU A 41 0.55 -9.94 8.09
C LEU A 41 -0.14 -10.36 6.79
N THR A 42 -0.95 -11.42 6.81
CA THR A 42 -1.69 -11.89 5.63
C THR A 42 -2.66 -10.84 5.09
N VAL A 43 -3.41 -10.16 5.96
CA VAL A 43 -4.31 -9.05 5.57
C VAL A 43 -3.50 -7.86 5.08
N PHE A 44 -2.44 -7.50 5.80
CA PHE A 44 -1.58 -6.37 5.46
C PHE A 44 -0.95 -6.54 4.08
N LEU A 45 -0.36 -7.71 3.80
CA LEU A 45 0.19 -8.05 2.49
C LEU A 45 -0.90 -8.07 1.41
N ALA A 46 -2.09 -8.61 1.71
CA ALA A 46 -3.20 -8.61 0.76
C ALA A 46 -3.61 -7.18 0.36
N ILE A 47 -3.69 -6.25 1.32
CA ILE A 47 -3.99 -4.83 1.04
C ILE A 47 -2.87 -4.19 0.22
N LEU A 48 -1.59 -4.44 0.55
CA LEU A 48 -0.46 -3.92 -0.22
C LEU A 48 -0.49 -4.41 -1.67
N LEU A 49 -0.68 -5.71 -1.89
CA LEU A 49 -0.76 -6.28 -3.23
C LEU A 49 -1.97 -5.73 -3.98
N ALA A 50 -3.12 -5.57 -3.32
CA ALA A 50 -4.28 -4.95 -3.94
C ALA A 50 -3.98 -3.53 -4.46
N PHE A 51 -3.30 -2.70 -3.66
CA PHE A 51 -2.88 -1.36 -4.09
C PHE A 51 -1.83 -1.37 -5.21
N ILE A 52 -0.86 -2.29 -5.15
CA ILE A 52 0.18 -2.42 -6.17
C ILE A 52 -0.42 -2.86 -7.52
N PHE A 53 -1.30 -3.87 -7.53
CA PHE A 53 -1.84 -4.38 -8.79
C PHE A 53 -3.01 -3.55 -9.30
N PHE A 54 -3.99 -3.26 -8.45
CA PHE A 54 -5.21 -2.57 -8.86
C PHE A 54 -5.06 -1.05 -8.78
N GLY A 55 -4.57 -0.54 -7.64
CA GLY A 55 -4.41 0.90 -7.42
C GLY A 55 -3.56 1.57 -8.50
N VAL A 56 -2.37 1.01 -8.76
CA VAL A 56 -1.48 1.48 -9.84
C VAL A 56 -2.14 1.36 -11.21
N PHE A 57 -2.82 0.24 -11.51
CA PHE A 57 -3.47 0.06 -12.80
C PHE A 57 -4.55 1.12 -13.04
N LEU A 58 -5.43 1.33 -12.06
CA LEU A 58 -6.52 2.31 -12.10
C LEU A 58 -5.99 3.74 -12.28
N THR A 59 -4.99 4.15 -11.50
CA THR A 59 -4.46 5.52 -11.60
C THR A 59 -3.65 5.75 -12.87
N SER A 60 -2.91 4.73 -13.33
CA SER A 60 -2.16 4.82 -14.58
C SER A 60 -3.06 5.01 -15.81
N LEU A 61 -4.29 4.50 -15.77
CA LEU A 61 -5.29 4.70 -16.83
C LEU A 61 -5.97 6.07 -16.75
N GLY A 62 -6.27 6.54 -15.53
CA GLY A 62 -7.09 7.75 -15.33
C GLY A 62 -6.32 9.06 -15.30
N LEU A 63 -5.07 9.05 -14.81
CA LEU A 63 -4.34 10.28 -14.43
C LEU A 63 -3.01 10.47 -15.17
N SER A 64 -2.41 9.41 -15.70
CA SER A 64 -1.14 9.52 -16.45
C SER A 64 -1.30 10.44 -17.67
N GLY A 65 -0.42 11.42 -17.80
CA GLY A 65 -0.45 12.43 -18.86
C GLY A 65 -1.45 13.57 -18.65
N ARG A 66 -2.26 13.54 -17.58
CA ARG A 66 -3.23 14.61 -17.24
C ARG A 66 -2.75 15.52 -16.11
N VAL A 67 -1.88 15.03 -15.24
CA VAL A 67 -1.39 15.78 -14.08
C VAL A 67 -0.23 16.69 -14.46
N HIS A 68 -0.34 17.98 -14.12
CA HIS A 68 0.71 18.96 -14.35
C HIS A 68 1.91 18.71 -13.42
N ARG A 69 3.14 18.88 -13.92
CA ARG A 69 4.38 18.53 -13.19
C ARG A 69 4.56 19.24 -11.84
N ARG A 70 4.04 20.47 -11.70
CA ARG A 70 4.06 21.21 -10.41
C ARG A 70 3.17 20.51 -9.36
N VAL A 71 1.95 20.15 -9.75
CA VAL A 71 1.00 19.44 -8.86
C VAL A 71 1.57 18.08 -8.48
N TYR A 72 2.13 17.36 -9.45
CA TYR A 72 2.79 16.08 -9.20
C TYR A 72 3.82 16.15 -8.07
N ARG A 73 4.74 17.13 -8.15
CA ARG A 73 5.81 17.32 -7.15
C ARG A 73 5.31 17.77 -5.79
N VAL A 74 4.30 18.65 -5.74
CA VAL A 74 3.74 19.12 -4.46
C VAL A 74 3.06 17.96 -3.72
N VAL A 75 2.23 17.19 -4.42
CA VAL A 75 1.55 16.03 -3.83
C VAL A 75 2.55 14.97 -3.39
N GLU A 76 3.55 14.67 -4.24
CA GLU A 76 4.63 13.74 -3.89
C GLU A 76 5.39 14.19 -2.63
N GLY A 77 5.71 15.49 -2.52
CA GLY A 77 6.35 16.05 -1.34
C GLY A 77 5.50 15.92 -0.06
N ILE A 78 4.19 16.17 -0.14
CA ILE A 78 3.27 15.98 1.00
C ILE A 78 3.22 14.51 1.41
N ILE A 79 3.17 13.59 0.44
CA ILE A 79 3.18 12.15 0.71
C ILE A 79 4.46 11.74 1.43
N ILE A 80 5.63 12.17 0.91
CA ILE A 80 6.93 11.88 1.52
C ILE A 80 7.02 12.47 2.94
N ALA A 81 6.56 13.70 3.15
CA ALA A 81 6.50 14.31 4.47
C ALA A 81 5.61 13.48 5.43
N GLY A 82 4.47 12.97 4.95
CA GLY A 82 3.62 12.06 5.70
C GLY A 82 4.32 10.75 6.08
N ILE A 83 5.08 10.14 5.16
CA ILE A 83 5.90 8.96 5.45
C ILE A 83 6.91 9.26 6.57
N LEU A 84 7.63 10.38 6.46
CA LEU A 84 8.62 10.78 7.47
C LEU A 84 7.97 11.04 8.83
N LEU A 85 6.86 11.78 8.87
CA LEU A 85 6.11 12.04 10.10
C LEU A 85 5.55 10.77 10.73
N GLY A 86 5.02 9.85 9.91
CA GLY A 86 4.53 8.56 10.36
C GLY A 86 5.63 7.70 10.96
N ALA A 87 6.79 7.63 10.30
CA ALA A 87 7.97 6.94 10.80
C ALA A 87 8.46 7.55 12.13
N LEU A 88 8.61 8.87 12.19
CA LEU A 88 8.98 9.58 13.42
C LEU A 88 7.99 9.33 14.55
N GLY A 89 6.69 9.24 14.24
CA GLY A 89 5.64 8.91 15.20
C GLY A 89 5.73 7.47 15.71
N MET A 90 6.05 6.50 14.84
CA MET A 90 6.22 5.10 15.22
C MET A 90 7.41 4.88 16.16
N PHE A 91 8.52 5.59 15.90
CA PHE A 91 9.77 5.41 16.63
C PHE A 91 9.90 6.33 17.86
N GLN A 92 8.78 6.75 18.47
CA GLN A 92 8.79 7.46 19.75
C GLN A 92 8.93 6.46 20.92
N PRO A 93 10.03 6.47 21.69
CA PRO A 93 10.26 5.46 22.75
C PRO A 93 9.33 5.62 23.97
N TRP A 94 8.67 6.77 24.11
CA TRP A 94 7.89 7.14 25.29
C TRP A 94 6.36 7.06 25.11
N LEU A 95 5.85 7.00 23.88
CA LEU A 95 4.41 7.14 23.58
C LEU A 95 3.88 5.95 22.76
N ARG A 96 3.29 4.95 23.45
CA ARG A 96 2.56 3.84 22.78
C ARG A 96 1.48 4.33 21.83
N PHE A 97 0.93 5.50 22.13
CA PHE A 97 -0.06 6.18 21.33
C PHE A 97 0.51 6.74 20.00
N GLY A 98 1.78 7.18 20.02
CA GLY A 98 2.52 7.59 18.82
C GLY A 98 2.73 6.42 17.86
N TYR A 99 2.91 5.21 18.38
CA TYR A 99 3.05 4.00 17.57
C TYR A 99 1.82 3.74 16.68
N GLN A 100 0.62 3.72 17.27
CA GLN A 100 -0.61 3.42 16.51
C GLN A 100 -0.95 4.50 15.48
N ARG A 101 -0.91 5.78 15.89
CA ARG A 101 -1.18 6.89 14.97
C ARG A 101 -0.09 7.02 13.91
N GLY A 102 1.18 6.88 14.30
CA GLY A 102 2.33 6.91 13.40
C GLY A 102 2.27 5.81 12.36
N PHE A 103 1.90 4.58 12.76
CA PHE A 103 1.68 3.47 11.84
C PHE A 103 0.58 3.78 10.84
N ALA A 104 -0.57 4.32 11.29
CA ALA A 104 -1.66 4.67 10.39
C ALA A 104 -1.22 5.73 9.36
N VAL A 105 -0.58 6.81 9.81
CA VAL A 105 -0.06 7.86 8.93
C VAL A 105 0.95 7.28 7.93
N LEU A 106 1.95 6.53 8.41
CA LEU A 106 2.94 5.87 7.57
C LEU A 106 2.29 4.95 6.55
N PHE A 107 1.32 4.13 6.99
CA PHE A 107 0.63 3.16 6.14
C PHE A 107 -0.13 3.86 5.01
N TYR A 108 -0.98 4.84 5.32
CA TYR A 108 -1.74 5.56 4.30
C TYR A 108 -0.83 6.36 3.36
N SER A 109 0.21 7.02 3.88
CA SER A 109 1.18 7.74 3.04
C SER A 109 1.95 6.78 2.13
N THR A 110 2.30 5.59 2.61
CA THR A 110 2.97 4.56 1.79
C THR A 110 2.06 4.04 0.69
N LEU A 111 0.79 3.76 0.99
CA LEU A 111 -0.19 3.36 -0.02
C LEU A 111 -0.38 4.45 -1.09
N ALA A 112 -0.49 5.71 -0.66
CA ALA A 112 -0.57 6.85 -1.56
C ALA A 112 0.68 6.96 -2.43
N PHE A 113 1.88 6.76 -1.86
CA PHE A 113 3.14 6.80 -2.59
C PHE A 113 3.26 5.71 -3.65
N ILE A 114 2.88 4.47 -3.32
CA ILE A 114 2.87 3.34 -4.27
C ILE A 114 2.05 3.71 -5.51
N VAL A 115 0.87 4.29 -5.31
CA VAL A 115 -0.03 4.64 -6.40
C VAL A 115 0.45 5.89 -7.15
N TRP A 116 0.89 6.92 -6.43
CA TRP A 116 1.29 8.21 -7.01
C TRP A 116 2.57 8.10 -7.83
N SER A 117 3.56 7.35 -7.34
CA SER A 117 4.86 7.14 -8.01
C SER A 117 4.76 6.47 -9.38
N HIS A 118 3.63 5.81 -9.67
CA HIS A 118 3.37 5.17 -10.96
C HIS A 118 2.58 6.04 -11.93
N ILE A 119 2.19 7.26 -11.54
CA ILE A 119 1.55 8.23 -12.43
C ILE A 119 2.64 8.96 -13.21
N THR A 120 2.54 8.95 -14.54
CA THR A 120 3.47 9.74 -15.37
C THR A 120 2.96 11.18 -15.47
N PRO A 121 3.69 12.20 -15.00
CA PRO A 121 3.28 13.58 -15.15
C PRO A 121 3.27 13.99 -16.62
N ARG A 122 2.42 14.95 -16.97
CA ARG A 122 2.44 15.56 -18.30
C ARG A 122 3.77 16.31 -18.44
N ASN A 123 4.57 15.94 -19.45
CA ASN A 123 5.73 16.71 -19.84
C ASN A 123 5.23 18.12 -20.20
N GLY A 124 5.76 19.11 -19.48
CA GLY A 124 5.57 20.52 -19.83
C GLY A 124 6.37 20.83 -21.08
#